data_AF-A0A2N8ZDC3-F1
#
_entry.id   AF-A0A2N8ZDC3-F1
#
_cell.length_a   1.000
_cell.length_b   1.000
_cell.length_c   1.000
_cell.angle_alpha   90.00
_cell.angle_beta   90.00
_cell.angle_gamma   90.00
#
_symmetry.space_group_name_H-M   'P 1'
#
loop_
_entity.id
_entity.type
_entity.pdbx_description
1 polymer ?
#
loop_
_entity_poly.entity_id
_entity_poly.type
_entity_poly.pdbx_seq_one_letter_code
_entity_poly.pdbx_strand_id
1 'polypeptide(L)'
;MILATFLKNMLWDDEASGDARRFARLKPIKNEETFYSVSIDDDLFSRLIWPMNTFHVLAKIFDTYDVYQKIVSLENETDYLSQFHSGHGRNWGESLIKAETSQEIFISSRFYSLLYSLFSRSRVSMKIEDLLEDSGYLRALFQLYIASDACAYRIQSYLYRNSPPLINEYSEKLVARKGRSIISSLSQCDKTNGVIQFKSHTPQAGISLNSLSHDLAYIKPGVEVAALVGNSTQSRESHQYNVLILPWPLEVKDEFFEQDDKPTLQMDEGFGFFAYVNHHAITCQMVIYAIESCEEQSPDLVVIPECAVNSNDKRNLLEGLRAHFLAKGTTPPVIIFGIFGEGDCRGTYGENSLDLLYENRFVDRYVGENQKKHHRWALDETQLNTYGLGHVLSTDKVKWWENCSTGERKLISYQDDYIHICPLICEDLARQDPIAPVLRSLGPDLVVALLLDGPQIPQRWPGTYAKMLTEEPGCSVLSISPYGMTQRSTGDINPATGLNYEPSSNIALWSEVGGAQQTLELEKGRVGILLTLKFSEQKQWSADGRGENKRRLFYFNHHSVGDTVELSNLELPKVQGKKLTESA
;
A
#
# COMPACT_ATOMS: atom_id res chain seq x y z
N MET A 1 -33.14 -0.63 -0.68
CA MET A 1 -32.97 -0.95 0.77
C MET A 1 -33.39 0.26 1.60
N ILE A 2 -34.01 0.10 2.77
CA ILE A 2 -34.37 1.24 3.63
C ILE A 2 -33.10 1.85 4.25
N LEU A 3 -32.98 3.18 4.28
CA LEU A 3 -31.78 3.87 4.76
C LEU A 3 -31.43 3.52 6.22
N ALA A 4 -32.41 3.43 7.13
CA ALA A 4 -32.16 3.03 8.51
C ALA A 4 -31.57 1.61 8.62
N THR A 5 -32.02 0.66 7.80
CA THR A 5 -31.46 -0.70 7.76
C THR A 5 -30.02 -0.67 7.24
N PHE A 6 -29.76 0.10 6.19
CA PHE A 6 -28.41 0.27 5.66
C PHE A 6 -27.45 0.86 6.70
N LEU A 7 -27.83 1.95 7.36
CA LEU A 7 -27.00 2.59 8.38
C LEU A 7 -26.74 1.67 9.57
N LYS A 8 -27.73 0.84 9.95
CA LYS A 8 -27.55 -0.18 10.98
C LYS A 8 -26.46 -1.17 10.58
N ASN A 9 -26.56 -1.74 9.38
CA ASN A 9 -25.60 -2.74 8.89
C ASN A 9 -24.19 -2.16 8.68
N MET A 10 -24.08 -0.85 8.41
CA MET A 10 -22.78 -0.18 8.26
C MET A 10 -22.11 0.11 9.60
N LEU A 11 -22.85 0.66 10.55
CA LEU A 11 -22.28 1.34 11.73
C LEU A 11 -22.34 0.51 13.02
N TRP A 12 -23.00 -0.65 13.02
CA TRP A 12 -23.14 -1.53 14.16
C TRP A 12 -22.92 -2.99 13.77
N ASP A 13 -22.21 -3.73 14.64
CA ASP A 13 -22.07 -5.18 14.53
C ASP A 13 -23.41 -5.89 14.79
N ASP A 14 -23.57 -7.11 14.27
CA ASP A 14 -24.80 -7.92 14.42
C ASP A 14 -25.24 -8.14 15.89
N GLU A 15 -24.32 -8.00 16.86
CA GLU A 15 -24.61 -8.10 18.30
C GLU A 15 -25.28 -6.84 18.88
N ALA A 16 -25.30 -5.73 18.15
CA ALA A 16 -26.00 -4.52 18.58
C ALA A 16 -27.52 -4.69 18.40
N SER A 17 -28.20 -4.95 19.51
CA SER A 17 -29.67 -4.99 19.64
C SER A 17 -30.39 -3.63 19.40
N GLY A 18 -29.80 -2.74 18.59
CA GLY A 18 -30.34 -1.43 18.27
C GLY A 18 -31.55 -1.50 17.33
N ASP A 19 -32.63 -0.81 17.73
CA ASP A 19 -33.76 -0.49 16.87
C ASP A 19 -33.32 0.49 15.78
N ALA A 20 -33.63 0.20 14.52
CA ALA A 20 -33.46 1.09 13.36
C ALA A 20 -34.15 2.47 13.56
N ARG A 21 -35.01 2.61 14.57
CA ARG A 21 -35.63 3.89 14.98
C ARG A 21 -34.76 4.76 15.89
N ARG A 22 -33.65 4.26 16.46
CA ARG A 22 -32.69 5.09 17.24
C ARG A 22 -31.96 6.14 16.39
N PHE A 23 -32.02 5.99 15.07
CA PHE A 23 -31.40 6.83 14.04
C PHE A 23 -32.05 8.23 13.92
N ALA A 24 -33.20 8.43 14.57
CA ALA A 24 -34.07 9.60 14.42
C ALA A 24 -34.03 10.57 15.62
N ARG A 25 -32.85 10.85 16.20
CA ARG A 25 -32.71 11.82 17.30
C ARG A 25 -32.26 13.22 16.86
N LEU A 26 -31.80 13.39 15.62
CA LEU A 26 -31.51 14.72 15.09
C LEU A 26 -32.80 15.55 15.10
N LYS A 27 -32.83 16.58 15.94
CA LYS A 27 -33.94 17.53 16.04
C LYS A 27 -33.65 18.73 15.15
N PRO A 28 -34.65 19.34 14.48
CA PRO A 28 -34.44 20.57 13.76
C PRO A 28 -33.96 21.66 14.73
N ILE A 29 -32.98 22.46 14.28
CA ILE A 29 -32.51 23.63 15.03
C ILE A 29 -33.63 24.68 14.98
N LYS A 30 -34.00 25.24 16.13
CA LYS A 30 -35.03 26.29 16.24
C LYS A 30 -34.47 27.71 16.29
N ASN A 31 -33.16 27.88 16.52
CA ASN A 31 -32.49 29.18 16.65
C ASN A 31 -31.54 29.46 15.47
N GLU A 32 -31.13 30.72 15.30
CA GLU A 32 -30.18 31.18 14.27
C GLU A 32 -28.72 31.28 14.78
N GLU A 33 -28.35 30.62 15.89
CA GLU A 33 -26.97 30.62 16.36
C GLU A 33 -26.01 30.01 15.33
N THR A 34 -24.79 30.53 15.30
CA THR A 34 -23.77 30.14 14.30
C THR A 34 -23.18 28.76 14.60
N PHE A 35 -23.07 28.40 15.89
CA PHE A 35 -22.56 27.13 16.39
C PHE A 35 -23.44 26.62 17.54
N TYR A 36 -23.56 25.30 17.66
CA TYR A 36 -24.29 24.64 18.74
C TYR A 36 -23.46 23.52 19.34
N SER A 37 -23.55 23.38 20.66
CA SER A 37 -23.07 22.21 21.37
C SER A 37 -23.99 21.01 21.10
N VAL A 38 -23.38 19.86 20.84
CA VAL A 38 -24.07 18.57 20.72
C VAL A 38 -23.38 17.55 21.63
N SER A 39 -24.19 16.90 22.49
CA SER A 39 -23.75 15.76 23.29
C SER A 39 -23.48 14.55 22.41
N ILE A 40 -22.34 13.91 22.64
CA ILE A 40 -21.92 12.68 21.97
C ILE A 40 -22.42 11.52 22.83
N ASP A 41 -23.71 11.19 22.66
CA ASP A 41 -24.33 9.99 23.23
C ASP A 41 -24.19 8.83 22.24
N ASP A 42 -24.25 7.55 22.66
CA ASP A 42 -24.18 6.37 21.76
C ASP A 42 -25.42 6.24 20.84
N ASP A 43 -25.50 7.14 19.86
CA ASP A 43 -26.52 7.28 18.85
C ASP A 43 -25.90 7.42 17.45
N LEU A 44 -26.73 7.64 16.42
CA LEU A 44 -26.26 7.78 15.05
C LEU A 44 -25.32 8.98 14.86
N PHE A 45 -25.59 10.08 15.55
CA PHE A 45 -24.85 11.31 15.36
C PHE A 45 -23.41 11.16 15.85
N SER A 46 -23.18 10.53 17.00
CA SER A 46 -21.83 10.24 17.49
C SER A 46 -21.04 9.29 16.58
N ARG A 47 -21.68 8.48 15.74
CA ARG A 47 -20.94 7.67 14.76
C ARG A 47 -20.61 8.44 13.50
N LEU A 48 -21.53 9.30 13.03
CA LEU A 48 -21.34 10.12 11.84
C LEU A 48 -20.43 11.33 12.08
N ILE A 49 -20.26 11.78 13.33
CA ILE A 49 -19.35 12.90 13.62
C ILE A 49 -17.88 12.55 13.40
N TRP A 50 -17.55 11.25 13.32
CA TRP A 50 -16.26 10.79 12.82
C TRP A 50 -16.23 10.87 11.29
N PRO A 51 -15.38 11.71 10.67
CA PRO A 51 -15.44 11.96 9.24
C PRO A 51 -15.21 10.70 8.41
N MET A 52 -14.38 9.77 8.87
CA MET A 52 -14.09 8.54 8.14
C MET A 52 -15.29 7.57 8.15
N ASN A 53 -16.12 7.57 9.20
CA ASN A 53 -17.36 6.79 9.21
C ASN A 53 -18.39 7.37 8.24
N THR A 54 -18.57 8.70 8.27
CA THR A 54 -19.44 9.40 7.33
C THR A 54 -18.97 9.16 5.90
N PHE A 55 -17.69 9.34 5.61
CA PHE A 55 -17.11 9.05 4.30
C PHE A 55 -17.41 7.62 3.86
N HIS A 56 -17.23 6.63 4.76
CA HIS A 56 -17.49 5.23 4.46
C HIS A 56 -18.95 4.94 4.10
N VAL A 57 -19.89 5.43 4.91
CA VAL A 57 -21.33 5.29 4.65
C VAL A 57 -21.69 5.86 3.27
N LEU A 58 -21.19 7.06 2.96
CA LEU A 58 -21.47 7.74 1.70
C LEU A 58 -20.81 7.05 0.51
N ALA A 59 -19.53 6.69 0.64
CA ALA A 59 -18.79 5.92 -0.37
C ALA A 59 -19.50 4.61 -0.70
N LYS A 60 -20.00 3.90 0.32
CA LYS A 60 -20.75 2.66 0.12
C LYS A 60 -22.07 2.88 -0.60
N ILE A 61 -22.82 3.95 -0.29
CA ILE A 61 -24.02 4.31 -1.05
C ILE A 61 -23.65 4.58 -2.52
N PHE A 62 -22.62 5.38 -2.75
CA PHE A 62 -22.15 5.72 -4.09
C PHE A 62 -21.70 4.51 -4.91
N ASP A 63 -20.96 3.59 -4.30
CA ASP A 63 -20.51 2.34 -4.91
C ASP A 63 -21.67 1.37 -5.19
N THR A 64 -22.59 1.20 -4.22
CA THR A 64 -23.70 0.23 -4.33
C THR A 64 -24.73 0.66 -5.37
N TYR A 65 -24.98 1.95 -5.50
CA TYR A 65 -26.01 2.51 -6.38
C TYR A 65 -25.45 3.13 -7.66
N ASP A 66 -24.13 3.09 -7.87
CA ASP A 66 -23.41 3.64 -9.03
C ASP A 66 -23.77 5.10 -9.35
N VAL A 67 -24.07 5.90 -8.33
CA VAL A 67 -24.51 7.29 -8.50
C VAL A 67 -23.35 8.29 -8.50
N TYR A 68 -22.11 7.86 -8.24
CA TYR A 68 -20.95 8.75 -8.22
C TYR A 68 -20.67 9.38 -9.60
N GLN A 69 -21.00 8.68 -10.68
CA GLN A 69 -20.86 9.20 -12.05
C GLN A 69 -21.75 10.43 -12.29
N LYS A 70 -22.83 10.58 -11.51
CA LYS A 70 -23.77 11.69 -11.66
C LYS A 70 -23.17 13.06 -11.31
N ILE A 71 -22.12 13.09 -10.51
CA ILE A 71 -21.50 14.34 -10.05
C ILE A 71 -20.83 15.12 -11.19
N VAL A 72 -20.39 14.42 -12.22
CA VAL A 72 -19.72 14.97 -13.41
C VAL A 72 -20.64 14.96 -14.64
N SER A 73 -21.88 14.51 -14.48
CA SER A 73 -22.90 14.58 -15.52
C SER A 73 -23.89 15.71 -15.21
N LEU A 74 -24.18 16.55 -16.21
CA LEU A 74 -25.28 17.53 -16.12
C LEU A 74 -26.62 16.84 -16.34
N GLU A 75 -27.01 15.94 -15.43
CA GLU A 75 -28.37 15.38 -15.43
C GLU A 75 -29.37 16.46 -14.99
N ASN A 76 -30.43 16.65 -15.78
CA ASN A 76 -31.53 17.58 -15.48
C ASN A 76 -31.08 19.02 -15.20
N GLU A 77 -30.08 19.52 -15.94
CA GLU A 77 -29.51 20.88 -15.80
C GLU A 77 -28.99 21.21 -14.40
N THR A 78 -28.80 20.20 -13.54
CA THR A 78 -28.28 20.39 -12.19
C THR A 78 -26.77 20.33 -12.22
N ASP A 79 -26.13 21.48 -12.09
CA ASP A 79 -24.70 21.57 -11.84
C ASP A 79 -24.42 21.31 -10.36
N TYR A 80 -24.03 20.09 -10.04
CA TYR A 80 -23.64 19.71 -8.69
C TYR A 80 -22.36 20.44 -8.23
N LEU A 81 -21.51 20.89 -9.16
CA LEU A 81 -20.17 21.43 -8.90
C LEU A 81 -20.15 22.89 -8.47
N SER A 82 -20.93 23.76 -9.12
CA SER A 82 -20.89 25.21 -8.91
C SER A 82 -21.34 25.69 -7.52
N GLN A 83 -21.79 24.78 -6.65
CA GLN A 83 -22.40 25.13 -5.37
C GLN A 83 -21.74 24.47 -4.15
N PHE A 84 -20.62 23.75 -4.32
CA PHE A 84 -19.94 23.13 -3.17
C PHE A 84 -19.22 24.17 -2.30
N HIS A 85 -19.76 24.39 -1.10
CA HIS A 85 -19.11 25.21 -0.09
C HIS A 85 -18.07 24.39 0.70
N SER A 86 -16.78 24.69 0.51
CA SER A 86 -15.66 24.07 1.24
C SER A 86 -15.64 24.34 2.76
N GLY A 87 -16.50 25.24 3.25
CA GLY A 87 -16.52 25.67 4.64
C GLY A 87 -16.93 24.58 5.65
N HIS A 88 -17.71 23.57 5.23
CA HIS A 88 -18.20 22.53 6.15
C HIS A 88 -17.07 21.66 6.70
N GLY A 89 -16.22 21.11 5.83
CA GLY A 89 -15.10 20.26 6.26
C GLY A 89 -14.10 21.01 7.13
N ARG A 90 -13.88 22.30 6.84
CA ARG A 90 -13.04 23.18 7.67
C ARG A 90 -13.60 23.35 9.07
N ASN A 91 -14.86 23.81 9.17
CA ASN A 91 -15.47 24.06 10.47
C ASN A 91 -15.59 22.76 11.28
N TRP A 92 -15.92 21.65 10.64
CA TRP A 92 -16.00 20.34 11.28
C TRP A 92 -14.64 19.89 11.84
N GLY A 93 -13.57 19.97 11.05
CA GLY A 93 -12.22 19.63 11.53
C GLY A 93 -11.77 20.54 12.68
N GLU A 94 -11.99 21.85 12.59
CA GLU A 94 -11.70 22.79 13.68
C GLU A 94 -12.49 22.47 14.96
N SER A 95 -13.73 22.00 14.82
CA SER A 95 -14.58 21.60 15.94
C SER A 95 -14.05 20.35 16.64
N LEU A 96 -13.61 19.34 15.88
CA LEU A 96 -12.97 18.14 16.42
C LEU A 96 -11.66 18.47 17.13
N ILE A 97 -10.87 19.39 16.57
CA ILE A 97 -9.57 19.79 17.14
C ILE A 97 -9.75 20.57 18.45
N LYS A 98 -10.78 21.43 18.52
CA LYS A 98 -11.07 22.29 19.68
C LYS A 98 -11.91 21.61 20.77
N ALA A 99 -12.39 20.39 20.55
CA ALA A 99 -13.20 19.67 21.52
C ALA A 99 -12.39 19.45 22.82
N GLU A 100 -12.85 20.06 23.92
CA GLU A 100 -12.19 19.97 25.24
C GLU A 100 -12.50 18.64 25.96
N THR A 101 -13.58 17.96 25.55
CA THR A 101 -14.01 16.68 26.09
C THR A 101 -14.29 15.69 24.96
N SER A 102 -14.45 14.41 25.28
CA SER A 102 -14.91 13.41 24.31
C SER A 102 -16.44 13.27 24.26
N GLN A 103 -17.16 14.01 25.11
CA GLN A 103 -18.61 13.90 25.28
C GLN A 103 -19.38 15.03 24.59
N GLU A 104 -18.70 16.07 24.10
CA GLU A 104 -19.34 17.26 23.56
C GLU A 104 -18.56 17.82 22.39
N ILE A 105 -19.27 18.31 21.37
CA ILE A 105 -18.67 18.98 20.22
C ILE A 105 -19.49 20.20 19.81
N PHE A 106 -18.81 21.30 19.50
CA PHE A 106 -19.44 22.52 18.98
C PHE A 106 -19.42 22.51 17.46
N ILE A 107 -20.58 22.39 16.82
CA ILE A 107 -20.65 22.32 15.35
C ILE A 107 -21.43 23.49 14.76
N SER A 108 -21.09 23.87 13.52
CA SER A 108 -21.83 24.93 12.84
C SER A 108 -23.27 24.52 12.52
N SER A 109 -24.19 25.47 12.63
CA SER A 109 -25.62 25.27 12.33
C SER A 109 -25.85 24.77 10.90
N ARG A 110 -25.05 25.26 9.94
CA ARG A 110 -25.08 24.82 8.54
C ARG A 110 -24.66 23.36 8.38
N PHE A 111 -23.62 22.90 9.08
CA PHE A 111 -23.20 21.50 9.03
C PHE A 111 -24.24 20.57 9.67
N TYR A 112 -24.79 20.94 10.82
CA TYR A 112 -25.85 20.16 11.44
C TYR A 112 -27.10 20.09 10.54
N SER A 113 -27.47 21.20 9.90
CA SER A 113 -28.60 21.23 8.96
C SER A 113 -28.39 20.30 7.76
N LEU A 114 -27.15 20.18 7.29
CA LEU A 114 -26.77 19.21 6.24
C LEU A 114 -26.94 17.77 6.70
N LEU A 115 -26.50 17.44 7.92
CA LEU A 115 -26.74 16.10 8.50
C LEU A 115 -28.25 15.82 8.68
N TYR A 116 -29.01 16.81 9.17
CA TYR A 116 -30.44 16.67 9.36
C TYR A 116 -31.20 16.48 8.05
N SER A 117 -30.82 17.18 6.97
CA SER A 117 -31.50 17.03 5.68
C SER A 117 -31.33 15.64 5.07
N LEU A 118 -30.21 14.97 5.38
CA LEU A 118 -29.90 13.60 4.93
C LEU A 118 -30.48 12.53 5.86
N PHE A 119 -30.38 12.72 7.18
CA PHE A 119 -30.62 11.66 8.17
C PHE A 119 -31.80 11.95 9.12
N SER A 120 -32.73 12.83 8.75
CA SER A 120 -33.96 13.05 9.51
C SER A 120 -34.85 11.80 9.55
N ARG A 121 -35.77 11.75 10.54
CA ARG A 121 -36.68 10.61 10.76
C ARG A 121 -37.48 10.21 9.52
N SER A 122 -37.93 11.20 8.75
CA SER A 122 -38.67 10.96 7.51
C SER A 122 -37.77 10.31 6.47
N ARG A 123 -36.55 10.80 6.29
CA ARG A 123 -35.59 10.31 5.30
C ARG A 123 -35.08 8.91 5.63
N VAL A 124 -34.71 8.62 6.89
CA VAL A 124 -34.19 7.28 7.26
C VAL A 124 -35.22 6.15 7.09
N SER A 125 -36.51 6.48 7.01
CA SER A 125 -37.59 5.52 6.78
C SER A 125 -37.86 5.24 5.30
N MET A 126 -37.21 5.98 4.38
CA MET A 126 -37.37 5.83 2.93
C MET A 126 -36.38 4.82 2.37
N LYS A 127 -36.67 4.31 1.16
CA LYS A 127 -35.71 3.54 0.38
C LYS A 127 -34.61 4.46 -0.14
N ILE A 128 -33.37 3.97 -0.17
CA ILE A 128 -32.23 4.74 -0.68
C ILE A 128 -32.43 5.08 -2.16
N GLU A 129 -32.99 4.15 -2.95
CA GLU A 129 -33.29 4.36 -4.37
C GLU A 129 -34.19 5.59 -4.57
N ASP A 130 -35.31 5.66 -3.84
CA ASP A 130 -36.25 6.79 -3.89
C ASP A 130 -35.60 8.12 -3.43
N LEU A 131 -34.65 8.06 -2.49
CA LEU A 131 -33.91 9.25 -2.03
C LEU A 131 -32.91 9.75 -3.07
N LEU A 132 -32.28 8.86 -3.81
CA LEU A 132 -31.28 9.20 -4.83
C LEU A 132 -31.89 9.80 -6.10
N GLU A 133 -33.21 9.67 -6.29
CA GLU A 133 -33.96 10.37 -7.34
C GLU A 133 -34.15 11.88 -7.04
N ASP A 134 -34.10 12.28 -5.76
CA ASP A 134 -34.17 13.68 -5.33
C ASP A 134 -32.82 14.37 -5.52
N SER A 135 -32.71 15.26 -6.52
CA SER A 135 -31.48 16.01 -6.81
C SER A 135 -31.00 16.87 -5.64
N GLY A 136 -31.92 17.35 -4.78
CA GLY A 136 -31.59 18.05 -3.55
C GLY A 136 -30.92 17.14 -2.53
N TYR A 137 -31.41 15.90 -2.39
CA TYR A 137 -30.81 14.91 -1.52
C TYR A 137 -29.43 14.46 -2.03
N LEU A 138 -29.32 14.14 -3.33
CA LEU A 138 -28.06 13.71 -3.93
C LEU A 138 -26.96 14.80 -3.82
N ARG A 139 -27.32 16.07 -4.03
CA ARG A 139 -26.43 17.21 -3.81
C ARG A 139 -25.95 17.30 -2.36
N ALA A 140 -26.85 17.18 -1.38
CA ALA A 140 -26.48 17.19 0.03
C ALA A 140 -25.55 16.02 0.37
N LEU A 141 -25.77 14.85 -0.26
CA LEU A 141 -24.96 13.65 -0.07
C LEU A 141 -23.52 13.88 -0.55
N PHE A 142 -23.33 14.44 -1.75
CA PHE A 142 -22.01 14.82 -2.27
C PHE A 142 -21.34 15.89 -1.42
N GLN A 143 -22.09 16.90 -0.98
CA GLN A 143 -21.56 17.96 -0.14
C GLN A 143 -21.02 17.41 1.19
N LEU A 144 -21.71 16.43 1.79
CA LEU A 144 -21.24 15.78 3.00
C LEU A 144 -20.03 14.87 2.75
N TYR A 145 -19.99 14.18 1.61
CA TYR A 145 -18.83 13.36 1.20
C TYR A 145 -17.56 14.22 1.09
N ILE A 146 -17.64 15.33 0.35
CA ILE A 146 -16.55 16.30 0.21
C ILE A 146 -16.15 16.91 1.55
N ALA A 147 -17.13 17.26 2.39
CA ALA A 147 -16.86 17.79 3.72
C ALA A 147 -16.14 16.78 4.62
N SER A 148 -16.47 15.49 4.51
CA SER A 148 -15.83 14.42 5.29
C SER A 148 -14.37 14.19 4.88
N ASP A 149 -14.07 14.20 3.58
CA ASP A 149 -12.71 14.12 3.04
C ASP A 149 -11.85 15.31 3.51
N ALA A 150 -12.34 16.54 3.32
CA ALA A 150 -11.64 17.75 3.75
C ALA A 150 -11.48 17.85 5.28
N CYS A 151 -12.42 17.29 6.05
CA CYS A 151 -12.32 17.20 7.51
C CYS A 151 -11.23 16.20 7.92
N ALA A 152 -11.21 15.02 7.29
CA ALA A 152 -10.23 13.97 7.55
C ALA A 152 -8.78 14.44 7.31
N TYR A 153 -8.53 15.14 6.20
CA TYR A 153 -7.23 15.78 5.93
C TYR A 153 -6.78 16.71 7.06
N ARG A 154 -7.68 17.55 7.56
CA ARG A 154 -7.36 18.53 8.61
C ARG A 154 -7.00 17.88 9.94
N ILE A 155 -7.62 16.75 10.26
CA ILE A 155 -7.36 16.04 11.51
C ILE A 155 -6.27 14.97 11.37
N GLN A 156 -5.76 14.70 10.16
CA GLN A 156 -4.80 13.63 9.89
C GLN A 156 -3.58 13.67 10.80
N SER A 157 -2.97 14.85 10.97
CA SER A 157 -1.79 15.03 11.82
C SER A 157 -2.08 14.78 13.31
N TYR A 158 -3.33 14.94 13.74
CA TYR A 158 -3.78 14.71 15.11
C TYR A 158 -4.16 13.26 15.39
N LEU A 159 -4.36 12.42 14.36
CA LEU A 159 -4.69 10.99 14.57
C LEU A 159 -3.59 10.24 15.30
N TYR A 160 -2.34 10.67 15.05
CA TYR A 160 -1.15 9.95 15.48
C TYR A 160 -0.26 10.78 16.43
N ARG A 161 -0.68 12.00 16.78
CA ARG A 161 0.10 12.94 17.61
C ARG A 161 -0.82 13.80 18.46
N ASN A 162 -0.50 13.92 19.75
CA ASN A 162 -1.09 14.91 20.67
C ASN A 162 -2.59 15.13 20.41
N SER A 163 -3.33 14.02 20.36
CA SER A 163 -4.71 13.99 19.89
C SER A 163 -5.62 14.71 20.88
N PRO A 164 -6.43 15.68 20.42
CA PRO A 164 -7.52 16.25 21.20
C PRO A 164 -8.42 15.13 21.76
N PRO A 165 -9.03 15.30 22.95
CA PRO A 165 -9.76 14.23 23.65
C PRO A 165 -10.73 13.44 22.78
N LEU A 166 -11.52 14.14 21.96
CA LEU A 166 -12.49 13.51 21.07
C LEU A 166 -11.82 12.71 19.93
N ILE A 167 -10.78 13.26 19.29
CA ILE A 167 -10.02 12.55 18.24
C ILE A 167 -9.34 11.30 18.83
N ASN A 168 -8.78 11.44 20.04
CA ASN A 168 -8.15 10.33 20.76
C ASN A 168 -9.13 9.17 21.01
N GLU A 169 -10.38 9.48 21.39
CA GLU A 169 -11.38 8.45 21.62
C GLU A 169 -11.66 7.60 20.36
N TYR A 170 -11.66 8.21 19.17
CA TYR A 170 -11.79 7.46 17.92
C TYR A 170 -10.50 6.73 17.55
N SER A 171 -9.34 7.39 17.63
CA SER A 171 -8.06 6.81 17.18
C SER A 171 -7.64 5.61 18.01
N GLU A 172 -7.87 5.60 19.33
CA GLU A 172 -7.61 4.44 20.20
C GLU A 172 -8.39 3.19 19.78
N LYS A 173 -9.59 3.36 19.20
CA LYS A 173 -10.40 2.24 18.68
C LYS A 173 -9.90 1.72 17.33
N LEU A 174 -9.10 2.50 16.58
CA LEU A 174 -8.54 2.10 15.28
C LEU A 174 -7.30 1.21 15.43
N VAL A 175 -6.52 1.41 16.49
CA VAL A 175 -5.28 0.66 16.73
C VAL A 175 -5.61 -0.68 17.39
N ALA A 176 -5.35 -1.78 16.69
CA ALA A 176 -5.67 -3.12 17.19
C ALA A 176 -5.01 -3.40 18.56
N ARG A 177 -5.79 -3.91 19.53
CA ARG A 177 -5.30 -4.34 20.84
C ARG A 177 -4.39 -5.58 20.69
N LYS A 178 -3.18 -5.47 21.29
CA LYS A 178 -2.10 -6.47 21.48
C LYS A 178 -1.01 -6.52 20.40
N GLY A 179 -0.02 -5.65 20.53
CA GLY A 179 1.38 -5.93 20.20
C GLY A 179 1.85 -5.63 18.77
N ARG A 180 0.95 -5.42 17.81
CA ARG A 180 1.26 -5.03 16.43
C ARG A 180 0.31 -3.92 16.02
N SER A 181 0.73 -2.67 16.18
CA SER A 181 -0.13 -1.51 15.93
C SER A 181 -0.30 -1.26 14.43
N ILE A 182 -1.23 -2.01 13.83
CA ILE A 182 -1.64 -1.97 12.42
C ILE A 182 -3.06 -1.40 12.36
N ILE A 183 -3.32 -0.51 11.39
CA ILE A 183 -4.64 0.04 11.15
C ILE A 183 -5.26 -0.64 9.93
N SER A 184 -6.30 -1.42 10.14
CA SER A 184 -7.03 -2.08 9.03
C SER A 184 -8.01 -1.14 8.31
N SER A 185 -8.52 -0.13 9.02
CA SER A 185 -9.35 0.93 8.46
C SER A 185 -9.34 2.14 9.40
N LEU A 186 -9.46 3.33 8.83
CA LEU A 186 -9.71 4.58 9.57
C LEU A 186 -11.17 4.76 9.99
N SER A 187 -12.07 3.90 9.49
CA SER A 187 -13.47 3.85 9.85
C SER A 187 -13.74 2.71 10.83
N GLN A 188 -14.72 2.91 11.71
CA GLN A 188 -15.24 1.94 12.66
C GLN A 188 -16.42 1.13 12.09
N CYS A 189 -16.80 1.35 10.83
CA CYS A 189 -17.82 0.52 10.18
C CYS A 189 -17.30 -0.91 9.96
N ASP A 190 -18.22 -1.84 9.74
CA ASP A 190 -17.86 -3.22 9.40
C ASP A 190 -17.04 -3.29 8.10
N LYS A 191 -15.89 -3.98 8.16
CA LYS A 191 -14.95 -4.16 7.05
C LYS A 191 -15.52 -5.02 5.92
N THR A 192 -16.57 -5.80 6.18
CA THR A 192 -17.31 -6.52 5.13
C THR A 192 -17.94 -5.57 4.11
N ASN A 193 -18.13 -4.29 4.48
CA ASN A 193 -18.64 -3.26 3.59
C ASN A 193 -17.55 -2.47 2.86
N GLY A 194 -16.28 -2.69 3.17
CA GLY A 194 -15.12 -2.00 2.63
C GLY A 194 -14.28 -1.40 3.75
N VAL A 195 -13.18 -0.74 3.40
CA VAL A 195 -12.33 -0.04 4.37
C VAL A 195 -11.95 1.34 3.87
N ILE A 196 -11.84 2.28 4.80
CA ILE A 196 -11.33 3.63 4.54
C ILE A 196 -9.85 3.71 4.91
N GLN A 197 -9.07 4.29 4.01
CA GLN A 197 -7.63 4.52 4.16
C GLN A 197 -7.27 5.92 3.68
N PHE A 198 -6.09 6.41 4.07
CA PHE A 198 -5.51 7.61 3.45
C PHE A 198 -4.94 7.26 2.09
N LYS A 199 -4.93 8.24 1.18
CA LYS A 199 -4.25 8.16 -0.12
C LYS A 199 -3.35 9.36 -0.33
N SER A 200 -2.29 9.19 -1.13
CA SER A 200 -1.35 10.28 -1.44
C SER A 200 -1.71 11.02 -2.73
N HIS A 201 -2.30 10.31 -3.70
CA HIS A 201 -2.63 10.86 -5.00
C HIS A 201 -4.10 10.67 -5.35
N THR A 202 -4.62 11.66 -6.06
CA THR A 202 -5.95 11.63 -6.66
C THR A 202 -5.83 11.02 -8.07
N PRO A 203 -6.54 9.92 -8.40
CA PRO A 203 -6.53 9.36 -9.74
C PRO A 203 -6.95 10.40 -10.80
N GLN A 204 -6.17 10.53 -11.89
CA GLN A 204 -6.34 11.60 -12.89
C GLN A 204 -6.91 11.13 -14.24
N ALA A 205 -6.81 9.85 -14.59
CA ALA A 205 -7.14 9.38 -15.93
C ALA A 205 -8.65 9.12 -16.17
N GLY A 206 -9.42 8.83 -15.11
CA GLY A 206 -10.84 8.48 -15.21
C GLY A 206 -11.68 8.86 -14.00
N ILE A 207 -13.01 8.80 -14.19
CA ILE A 207 -13.99 9.01 -13.12
C ILE A 207 -14.18 7.69 -12.37
N SER A 208 -13.77 7.69 -11.11
CA SER A 208 -14.00 6.63 -10.15
C SER A 208 -14.46 7.24 -8.83
N LEU A 209 -15.04 6.44 -7.94
CA LEU A 209 -15.39 6.91 -6.60
C LEU A 209 -14.18 7.55 -5.88
N ASN A 210 -13.00 6.97 -6.07
CA ASN A 210 -11.76 7.47 -5.48
C ASN A 210 -11.13 8.64 -6.27
N SER A 211 -11.64 9.07 -7.43
CA SER A 211 -11.23 10.36 -8.00
C SER A 211 -12.10 11.53 -7.53
N LEU A 212 -13.16 11.28 -6.75
CA LEU A 212 -14.01 12.34 -6.15
C LEU A 212 -13.51 12.86 -4.80
N SER A 213 -12.51 12.23 -4.21
CA SER A 213 -11.87 12.68 -2.97
C SER A 213 -10.40 12.96 -3.22
N HIS A 214 -9.76 13.73 -2.35
CA HIS A 214 -8.32 13.96 -2.42
C HIS A 214 -7.53 13.13 -1.42
N ASP A 215 -8.06 12.89 -0.22
CA ASP A 215 -7.27 12.41 0.92
C ASP A 215 -7.71 11.05 1.45
N LEU A 216 -9.01 10.75 1.36
CA LEU A 216 -9.56 9.45 1.70
C LEU A 216 -9.77 8.57 0.47
N ALA A 217 -9.52 7.27 0.65
CA ALA A 217 -9.85 6.21 -0.29
C ALA A 217 -10.86 5.26 0.34
N TYR A 218 -11.88 4.88 -0.43
CA TYR A 218 -12.71 3.72 -0.13
C TYR A 218 -12.16 2.52 -0.90
N ILE A 219 -11.77 1.49 -0.16
CA ILE A 219 -11.27 0.23 -0.68
C ILE A 219 -12.39 -0.81 -0.56
N LYS A 220 -12.74 -1.43 -1.68
CA LYS A 220 -13.78 -2.47 -1.71
C LYS A 220 -13.34 -3.70 -0.89
N PRO A 221 -14.29 -4.48 -0.35
CA PRO A 221 -13.97 -5.74 0.33
C PRO A 221 -13.17 -6.70 -0.57
N GLY A 222 -12.34 -7.54 0.05
CA GLY A 222 -11.63 -8.65 -0.61
C GLY A 222 -10.11 -8.60 -0.51
N VAL A 223 -9.54 -7.44 -0.15
CA VAL A 223 -8.12 -7.29 0.18
C VAL A 223 -7.99 -6.60 1.53
N GLU A 224 -7.25 -7.22 2.45
CA GLU A 224 -6.86 -6.58 3.70
C GLU A 224 -5.81 -5.51 3.42
N VAL A 225 -6.06 -4.27 3.83
CA VAL A 225 -5.03 -3.22 3.82
C VAL A 225 -4.45 -3.10 5.22
N ALA A 226 -3.18 -3.46 5.36
CA ALA A 226 -2.43 -3.31 6.59
C ALA A 226 -1.73 -1.95 6.58
N ALA A 227 -2.39 -0.91 7.11
CA ALA A 227 -1.79 0.41 7.19
C ALA A 227 -0.79 0.47 8.36
N LEU A 228 0.48 0.68 8.01
CA LEU A 228 1.61 0.73 8.94
C LEU A 228 2.02 2.19 9.12
N VAL A 229 2.02 2.68 10.36
CA VAL A 229 2.35 4.09 10.65
C VAL A 229 3.75 4.18 11.23
N GLY A 230 4.66 4.79 10.47
CA GLY A 230 6.06 4.99 10.82
C GLY A 230 6.32 6.25 11.65
N ASN A 231 7.38 6.20 12.45
CA ASN A 231 8.07 7.40 12.93
C ASN A 231 9.03 7.85 11.84
N SER A 232 8.89 9.08 11.35
CA SER A 232 9.81 9.57 10.33
C SER A 232 11.18 9.88 10.94
N THR A 233 12.21 9.50 10.19
CA THR A 233 13.63 9.77 10.43
C THR A 233 14.10 11.09 9.85
N GLN A 234 13.33 11.71 8.94
CA GLN A 234 13.75 12.92 8.23
C GLN A 234 13.39 14.20 8.99
N SER A 235 14.32 15.17 8.94
CA SER A 235 13.98 16.56 9.24
C SER A 235 13.10 17.10 8.11
N ARG A 236 12.16 17.99 8.44
CA ARG A 236 11.24 18.62 7.46
C ARG A 236 11.95 19.41 6.36
N GLU A 237 13.25 19.63 6.49
CA GLU A 237 14.08 20.44 5.60
C GLU A 237 14.70 19.63 4.45
N SER A 238 14.75 18.29 4.58
CA SER A 238 15.22 17.44 3.48
C SER A 238 14.17 17.41 2.36
N HIS A 239 14.53 17.94 1.19
CA HIS A 239 13.71 17.85 -0.03
C HIS A 239 14.01 16.57 -0.82
N GLN A 240 14.76 15.64 -0.23
CA GLN A 240 15.28 14.44 -0.87
C GLN A 240 14.79 13.18 -0.16
N TYR A 241 14.75 12.08 -0.91
CA TYR A 241 14.45 10.74 -0.39
C TYR A 241 15.45 9.73 -0.99
N ASN A 242 16.20 9.06 -0.13
CA ASN A 242 17.31 8.20 -0.51
C ASN A 242 16.90 6.73 -0.43
N VAL A 243 17.04 6.01 -1.54
CA VAL A 243 16.73 4.58 -1.65
C VAL A 243 18.00 3.79 -1.92
N LEU A 244 18.42 2.96 -0.97
CA LEU A 244 19.50 2.00 -1.16
C LEU A 244 18.95 0.69 -1.75
N ILE A 245 19.36 0.38 -2.97
CA ILE A 245 18.97 -0.83 -3.69
C ILE A 245 20.10 -1.84 -3.57
N LEU A 246 19.80 -3.00 -3.00
CA LEU A 246 20.75 -4.11 -2.83
C LEU A 246 20.30 -5.27 -3.72
N PRO A 247 20.85 -5.43 -4.94
CA PRO A 247 20.37 -6.38 -5.94
C PRO A 247 20.87 -7.81 -5.63
N TRP A 248 20.63 -8.27 -4.40
CA TRP A 248 21.05 -9.56 -3.93
C TRP A 248 20.01 -10.65 -4.25
N PRO A 249 20.45 -11.88 -4.56
CA PRO A 249 21.85 -12.30 -4.67
C PRO A 249 22.55 -11.75 -5.93
N LEU A 250 23.87 -11.53 -5.82
CA LEU A 250 24.70 -11.06 -6.95
C LEU A 250 25.00 -12.17 -7.97
N GLU A 251 24.72 -13.43 -7.63
CA GLU A 251 24.88 -14.57 -8.53
C GLU A 251 23.64 -15.46 -8.39
N VAL A 252 23.11 -15.96 -9.51
CA VAL A 252 21.99 -16.92 -9.53
C VAL A 252 22.38 -18.07 -10.45
N LYS A 253 22.62 -19.24 -9.84
CA LYS A 253 23.04 -20.46 -10.55
C LYS A 253 21.85 -21.35 -10.90
N ASP A 254 22.11 -22.34 -11.74
CA ASP A 254 21.10 -23.34 -12.14
C ASP A 254 20.55 -24.10 -10.92
N GLU A 255 21.42 -24.42 -9.96
CA GLU A 255 21.09 -25.09 -8.69
C GLU A 255 20.17 -24.29 -7.75
N PHE A 256 19.84 -23.04 -8.09
CA PHE A 256 18.86 -22.25 -7.35
C PHE A 256 17.43 -22.59 -7.80
N PHE A 257 17.26 -23.24 -8.94
CA PHE A 257 15.99 -23.70 -9.48
C PHE A 257 15.93 -25.22 -9.41
N GLU A 258 14.86 -25.73 -8.82
CA GLU A 258 14.67 -27.17 -8.69
C GLU A 258 13.27 -27.56 -9.18
N GLN A 259 13.19 -28.66 -9.93
CA GLN A 259 11.91 -29.26 -10.28
C GLN A 259 11.27 -29.84 -9.01
N ASP A 260 9.98 -29.56 -8.82
CA ASP A 260 9.19 -30.17 -7.75
C ASP A 260 8.35 -31.32 -8.30
N ASP A 261 8.78 -32.55 -7.98
CA ASP A 261 8.12 -33.80 -8.40
C ASP A 261 6.93 -34.19 -7.52
N LYS A 262 6.67 -33.48 -6.43
CA LYS A 262 5.58 -33.76 -5.49
C LYS A 262 4.77 -32.50 -5.18
N PRO A 263 4.26 -31.81 -6.21
CA PRO A 263 3.54 -30.57 -5.99
C PRO A 263 2.26 -30.82 -5.22
N THR A 264 1.92 -29.88 -4.35
CA THR A 264 0.68 -29.92 -3.56
C THR A 264 -0.57 -29.81 -4.46
N LEU A 265 -0.45 -29.15 -5.62
CA LEU A 265 -1.54 -28.94 -6.57
C LEU A 265 -1.49 -29.98 -7.70
N GLN A 266 -2.62 -30.64 -7.95
CA GLN A 266 -2.81 -31.55 -9.09
C GLN A 266 -3.17 -30.73 -10.34
N MET A 267 -2.43 -30.92 -11.44
CA MET A 267 -2.66 -30.29 -12.74
C MET A 267 -2.48 -31.31 -13.87
N ASP A 268 -2.91 -30.96 -15.08
CA ASP A 268 -2.65 -31.77 -16.27
C ASP A 268 -1.14 -31.97 -16.49
N GLU A 269 -0.75 -33.09 -17.12
CA GLU A 269 0.65 -33.49 -17.34
C GLU A 269 1.49 -32.46 -18.11
N GLY A 270 0.83 -31.57 -18.86
CA GLY A 270 1.46 -30.45 -19.56
C GLY A 270 1.98 -29.34 -18.62
N PHE A 271 1.68 -29.37 -17.33
CA PHE A 271 2.19 -28.41 -16.35
C PHE A 271 3.22 -29.05 -15.43
N GLY A 272 4.20 -28.25 -15.01
CA GLY A 272 5.20 -28.63 -14.01
C GLY A 272 5.23 -27.66 -12.85
N PHE A 273 5.96 -27.99 -11.80
CA PHE A 273 6.22 -27.10 -10.66
C PHE A 273 7.71 -26.98 -10.39
N PHE A 274 8.13 -25.80 -9.94
CA PHE A 274 9.51 -25.55 -9.54
C PHE A 274 9.58 -24.84 -8.19
N ALA A 275 10.70 -25.01 -7.50
CA ALA A 275 11.08 -24.26 -6.31
C ALA A 275 12.30 -23.38 -6.62
N TYR A 276 12.40 -22.26 -5.90
CA TYR A 276 13.58 -21.41 -5.91
C TYR A 276 14.20 -21.36 -4.52
N VAL A 277 15.51 -21.59 -4.44
CA VAL A 277 16.28 -21.56 -3.20
C VAL A 277 17.53 -20.71 -3.42
N ASN A 278 17.63 -19.58 -2.71
CA ASN A 278 18.87 -18.81 -2.69
C ASN A 278 19.86 -19.45 -1.69
N HIS A 279 20.97 -19.97 -2.20
CA HIS A 279 22.01 -20.60 -1.38
C HIS A 279 22.99 -19.59 -0.75
N HIS A 280 22.85 -18.29 -1.04
CA HIS A 280 23.71 -17.23 -0.54
C HIS A 280 23.03 -16.50 0.63
N ALA A 281 23.59 -16.66 1.83
CA ALA A 281 23.05 -16.04 3.04
C ALA A 281 23.19 -14.51 2.99
N ILE A 282 22.08 -13.81 3.27
CA ILE A 282 22.07 -12.35 3.47
C ILE A 282 22.00 -12.08 4.97
N THR A 283 23.06 -11.48 5.51
CA THR A 283 23.21 -11.23 6.95
C THR A 283 22.97 -9.77 7.31
N CYS A 284 22.72 -9.50 8.61
CA CYS A 284 22.60 -8.13 9.09
C CYS A 284 23.91 -7.33 8.91
N GLN A 285 25.09 -7.97 9.04
CA GLN A 285 26.38 -7.32 8.81
C GLN A 285 26.53 -6.84 7.36
N MET A 286 26.06 -7.61 6.38
CA MET A 286 26.09 -7.21 4.97
C MET A 286 25.21 -5.99 4.73
N VAL A 287 23.99 -5.98 5.28
CA VAL A 287 23.06 -4.84 5.15
C VAL A 287 23.65 -3.60 5.83
N ILE A 288 24.22 -3.74 7.03
CA ILE A 288 24.87 -2.64 7.75
C ILE A 288 26.04 -2.08 6.95
N TYR A 289 26.92 -2.93 6.43
CA TYR A 289 28.05 -2.50 5.59
C TYR A 289 27.56 -1.67 4.39
N ALA A 290 26.50 -2.14 3.71
CA ALA A 290 25.98 -1.42 2.56
C ALA A 290 25.36 -0.06 2.93
N ILE A 291 24.66 0.03 4.08
CA ILE A 291 24.14 1.30 4.62
C ILE A 291 25.28 2.26 4.98
N GLU A 292 26.33 1.76 5.64
CA GLU A 292 27.50 2.57 6.02
C GLU A 292 28.33 3.02 4.81
N SER A 293 28.29 2.24 3.72
CA SER A 293 28.92 2.59 2.45
C SER A 293 28.25 3.76 1.71
N CYS A 294 27.10 4.24 2.20
CA CYS A 294 26.45 5.45 1.68
C CYS A 294 27.01 6.75 2.28
N GLU A 295 28.02 6.65 3.17
CA GLU A 295 28.73 7.79 3.78
C GLU A 295 27.78 8.85 4.38
N GLU A 296 27.84 10.10 3.89
CA GLU A 296 27.06 11.23 4.39
C GLU A 296 25.56 11.14 4.02
N GLN A 297 25.19 10.30 3.06
CA GLN A 297 23.82 10.14 2.57
C GLN A 297 23.17 8.89 3.15
N SER A 298 22.72 8.97 4.40
CA SER A 298 21.98 7.86 5.01
C SER A 298 20.72 7.53 4.19
N PRO A 299 20.46 6.24 3.89
CA PRO A 299 19.26 5.84 3.17
C PRO A 299 18.02 6.00 4.06
N ASP A 300 16.90 6.39 3.45
CA ASP A 300 15.58 6.39 4.10
C ASP A 300 14.88 5.04 3.91
N LEU A 301 15.12 4.42 2.76
CA LEU A 301 14.61 3.11 2.37
C LEU A 301 15.74 2.20 1.89
N VAL A 302 15.77 0.96 2.35
CA VAL A 302 16.60 -0.11 1.79
C VAL A 302 15.69 -1.13 1.13
N VAL A 303 16.03 -1.57 -0.09
CA VAL A 303 15.23 -2.54 -0.85
C VAL A 303 16.09 -3.71 -1.31
N ILE A 304 15.64 -4.93 -1.02
CA ILE A 304 16.26 -6.19 -1.42
C ILE A 304 15.23 -7.01 -2.23
N PRO A 305 15.58 -7.53 -3.42
CA PRO A 305 14.63 -8.18 -4.34
C PRO A 305 13.89 -9.42 -3.80
N GLU A 306 13.00 -9.95 -4.65
CA GLU A 306 12.21 -11.15 -4.37
C GLU A 306 13.10 -12.36 -4.05
N CYS A 307 12.65 -13.21 -3.12
CA CYS A 307 13.32 -14.46 -2.73
C CYS A 307 14.80 -14.32 -2.33
N ALA A 308 15.19 -13.16 -1.79
CA ALA A 308 16.58 -12.92 -1.39
C ALA A 308 16.93 -13.51 -0.01
N VAL A 309 16.04 -13.37 0.98
CA VAL A 309 16.32 -13.74 2.39
C VAL A 309 15.59 -15.04 2.78
N ASN A 310 16.27 -15.96 3.47
CA ASN A 310 15.63 -17.17 3.96
C ASN A 310 14.66 -16.84 5.11
N SER A 311 13.46 -17.42 5.09
CA SER A 311 12.42 -17.25 6.11
C SER A 311 12.89 -17.56 7.54
N ASN A 312 13.88 -18.45 7.70
CA ASN A 312 14.49 -18.79 8.98
C ASN A 312 15.40 -17.68 9.53
N ASP A 313 15.97 -16.84 8.66
CA ASP A 313 16.95 -15.82 9.01
C ASP A 313 16.32 -14.45 9.33
N LYS A 314 15.04 -14.26 9.00
CA LYS A 314 14.34 -12.96 9.17
C LYS A 314 14.41 -12.40 10.59
N ARG A 315 14.30 -13.27 11.61
CA ARG A 315 14.37 -12.85 13.02
C ARG A 315 15.77 -12.37 13.37
N ASN A 316 16.80 -13.08 12.94
CA ASN A 316 18.20 -12.70 13.17
C ASN A 316 18.53 -11.38 12.48
N LEU A 317 18.00 -11.17 11.26
CA LEU A 317 18.14 -9.92 10.53
C LEU A 317 17.51 -8.74 11.29
N LEU A 318 16.25 -8.87 11.71
CA LEU A 318 15.54 -7.84 12.48
C LEU A 318 16.23 -7.53 13.82
N GLU A 319 16.61 -8.55 14.58
CA GLU A 319 17.25 -8.38 15.90
C GLU A 319 18.64 -7.76 15.77
N GLY A 320 19.43 -8.18 14.79
CA GLY A 320 20.75 -7.64 14.52
C GLY A 320 20.70 -6.16 14.08
N LEU A 321 19.80 -5.82 13.17
CA LEU A 321 19.59 -4.43 12.74
C LEU A 321 19.11 -3.57 13.90
N ARG A 322 18.11 -4.01 14.67
CA ARG A 322 17.65 -3.30 15.87
C ARG A 322 18.81 -3.05 16.83
N ALA A 323 19.61 -4.07 17.14
CA ALA A 323 20.71 -3.94 18.08
C ALA A 323 21.76 -2.94 17.60
N HIS A 324 22.09 -2.94 16.31
CA HIS A 324 23.04 -2.01 15.72
C HIS A 324 22.57 -0.55 15.84
N PHE A 325 21.35 -0.25 15.39
CA PHE A 325 20.82 1.11 15.40
C PHE A 325 20.56 1.62 16.83
N LEU A 326 20.11 0.74 17.74
CA LEU A 326 20.00 1.07 19.16
C LEU A 326 21.36 1.42 19.78
N ALA A 327 22.41 0.66 19.47
CA ALA A 327 23.76 0.91 19.98
C ALA A 327 24.37 2.21 19.45
N LYS A 328 24.06 2.57 18.20
CA LYS A 328 24.48 3.85 17.60
C LYS A 328 23.64 5.04 18.06
N GLY A 329 22.48 4.81 18.66
CA GLY A 329 21.53 5.88 18.99
C GLY A 329 20.98 6.59 17.75
N THR A 330 20.90 5.87 16.62
CA THR A 330 20.38 6.38 15.35
C THR A 330 19.11 5.63 14.97
N THR A 331 18.22 6.29 14.24
CA THR A 331 16.99 5.64 13.79
C THR A 331 17.27 4.73 12.58
N PRO A 332 16.78 3.48 12.58
CA PRO A 332 16.93 2.60 11.43
C PRO A 332 16.12 3.10 10.22
N PRO A 333 16.58 2.83 8.98
CA PRO A 333 15.78 3.08 7.79
C PRO A 333 14.59 2.13 7.69
N VAL A 334 13.63 2.45 6.81
CA VAL A 334 12.64 1.46 6.37
C VAL A 334 13.36 0.43 5.51
N ILE A 335 13.06 -0.86 5.69
CA ILE A 335 13.69 -1.93 4.91
C ILE A 335 12.61 -2.83 4.33
N ILE A 336 12.66 -3.07 3.02
CA ILE A 336 11.75 -3.97 2.31
C ILE A 336 12.61 -5.08 1.69
N PHE A 337 12.32 -6.33 1.98
CA PHE A 337 13.07 -7.45 1.41
C PHE A 337 12.19 -8.64 1.06
N GLY A 338 12.53 -9.33 -0.03
CA GLY A 338 11.88 -10.56 -0.45
C GLY A 338 12.37 -11.76 0.35
N ILE A 339 11.42 -12.64 0.69
CA ILE A 339 11.62 -13.83 1.50
C ILE A 339 11.34 -15.07 0.66
N PHE A 340 12.19 -16.08 0.82
CA PHE A 340 11.91 -17.44 0.37
C PHE A 340 11.91 -18.43 1.54
N GLY A 341 11.19 -19.54 1.38
CA GLY A 341 11.22 -20.65 2.33
C GLY A 341 10.91 -21.96 1.64
N GLU A 342 11.60 -23.02 2.04
CA GLU A 342 11.37 -24.36 1.52
C GLU A 342 10.01 -24.89 1.99
N GLY A 343 9.32 -25.58 1.07
CA GLY A 343 8.22 -26.46 1.42
C GLY A 343 8.74 -27.77 2.01
N ASP A 344 7.94 -28.48 2.81
CA ASP A 344 8.31 -29.80 3.31
C ASP A 344 8.08 -30.93 2.29
N CYS A 345 8.80 -32.03 2.47
CA CYS A 345 8.65 -33.26 1.68
C CYS A 345 7.31 -33.99 1.91
N ARG A 346 6.41 -33.42 2.73
CA ARG A 346 5.07 -33.91 3.05
C ARG A 346 3.98 -33.13 2.30
N GLY A 347 4.36 -32.25 1.37
CA GLY A 347 3.44 -31.56 0.47
C GLY A 347 2.94 -30.22 1.02
N THR A 348 3.75 -29.48 1.77
CA THR A 348 3.48 -28.06 2.04
C THR A 348 4.15 -27.18 0.99
N TYR A 349 3.45 -26.15 0.51
CA TYR A 349 4.02 -25.12 -0.35
C TYR A 349 5.22 -24.41 0.29
N GLY A 350 6.17 -23.97 -0.55
CA GLY A 350 7.20 -23.02 -0.14
C GLY A 350 6.64 -21.64 0.20
N GLU A 351 7.47 -20.79 0.80
CA GLU A 351 7.16 -19.39 1.09
C GLU A 351 7.77 -18.50 0.01
N ASN A 352 6.95 -17.59 -0.53
CA ASN A 352 7.42 -16.41 -1.26
C ASN A 352 6.60 -15.22 -0.74
N SER A 353 7.27 -14.35 -0.01
CA SER A 353 6.66 -13.22 0.69
C SER A 353 7.64 -12.04 0.72
N LEU A 354 7.22 -10.92 1.28
CA LEU A 354 8.08 -9.80 1.62
C LEU A 354 7.89 -9.45 3.08
N ASP A 355 8.94 -8.94 3.71
CA ASP A 355 8.85 -8.26 5.00
C ASP A 355 9.19 -6.77 4.83
N LEU A 356 8.41 -5.91 5.50
CA LEU A 356 8.70 -4.49 5.67
C LEU A 356 9.07 -4.23 7.14
N LEU A 357 10.30 -3.77 7.37
CA LEU A 357 10.79 -3.35 8.67
C LEU A 357 10.72 -1.83 8.81
N TYR A 358 10.20 -1.35 9.93
CA TYR A 358 10.01 0.08 10.17
C TYR A 358 9.94 0.40 11.67
N GLU A 359 10.22 1.66 12.01
CA GLU A 359 10.02 2.18 13.37
C GLU A 359 8.54 2.46 13.61
N ASN A 360 7.85 1.60 14.34
CA ASN A 360 6.40 1.71 14.55
C ASN A 360 6.07 2.83 15.54
N ARG A 361 5.30 3.82 15.08
CA ARG A 361 4.93 5.01 15.85
C ARG A 361 4.21 4.73 17.16
N PHE A 362 3.43 3.66 17.23
CA PHE A 362 2.55 3.38 18.37
C PHE A 362 3.23 2.56 19.46
N VAL A 363 4.26 1.78 19.12
CA VAL A 363 5.02 0.96 20.09
C VAL A 363 6.47 1.42 20.26
N ASP A 364 6.88 2.45 19.51
CA ASP A 364 8.23 3.03 19.49
C ASP A 364 9.31 1.94 19.43
N ARG A 365 9.13 1.06 18.44
CA ARG A 365 9.98 -0.12 18.24
C ARG A 365 10.12 -0.41 16.75
N TYR A 366 11.33 -0.80 16.37
CA TYR A 366 11.60 -1.38 15.05
C TYR A 366 10.96 -2.77 14.82
N VAL A 367 9.86 -2.86 14.08
CA VAL A 367 9.10 -4.11 13.88
C VAL A 367 9.09 -4.51 12.42
N GLY A 368 8.75 -5.78 12.15
CA GLY A 368 8.55 -6.29 10.80
C GLY A 368 7.11 -6.72 10.57
N GLU A 369 6.59 -6.44 9.38
CA GLU A 369 5.30 -6.91 8.90
C GLU A 369 5.44 -7.68 7.59
N ASN A 370 4.75 -8.82 7.49
CA ASN A 370 4.85 -9.73 6.35
C ASN A 370 3.67 -9.57 5.38
N GLN A 371 3.95 -9.67 4.08
CA GLN A 371 2.97 -9.80 3.02
C GLN A 371 3.34 -10.96 2.10
N LYS A 372 2.42 -11.90 1.93
CA LYS A 372 2.58 -13.00 0.98
C LYS A 372 2.32 -12.54 -0.45
N LYS A 373 2.91 -13.24 -1.41
CA LYS A 373 2.64 -13.05 -2.84
C LYS A 373 1.17 -13.36 -3.17
N HIS A 374 0.57 -12.61 -4.09
CA HIS A 374 -0.81 -12.85 -4.52
C HIS A 374 -0.91 -13.75 -5.75
N HIS A 375 0.10 -13.74 -6.62
CA HIS A 375 0.13 -14.53 -7.84
C HIS A 375 1.39 -15.38 -7.91
N ARG A 376 1.25 -16.68 -8.19
CA ARG A 376 2.40 -17.54 -8.48
C ARG A 376 3.05 -17.10 -9.78
N TRP A 377 4.37 -17.16 -9.83
CA TRP A 377 5.07 -17.03 -11.08
C TRP A 377 4.88 -18.30 -11.92
N ALA A 378 4.73 -18.12 -13.23
CA ALA A 378 4.67 -19.20 -14.19
C ALA A 378 5.69 -18.95 -15.30
N LEU A 379 6.66 -19.85 -15.41
CA LEU A 379 7.68 -19.86 -16.46
C LEU A 379 7.16 -20.60 -17.68
N ASP A 380 7.25 -19.97 -18.85
CA ASP A 380 7.02 -20.62 -20.15
C ASP A 380 8.34 -20.94 -20.87
N GLU A 381 8.25 -21.64 -22.00
CA GLU A 381 9.41 -21.98 -22.84
C GLU A 381 10.28 -20.75 -23.19
N THR A 382 9.66 -19.60 -23.47
CA THR A 382 10.40 -18.38 -23.83
C THR A 382 11.22 -17.90 -22.64
N GLN A 383 10.65 -17.89 -21.44
CA GLN A 383 11.37 -17.50 -20.22
C GLN A 383 12.44 -18.52 -19.84
N LEU A 384 12.18 -19.82 -19.99
CA LEU A 384 13.18 -20.86 -19.75
C LEU A 384 14.39 -20.69 -20.66
N ASN A 385 14.17 -20.44 -21.95
CA ASN A 385 15.25 -20.18 -22.90
C ASN A 385 15.97 -18.87 -22.56
N THR A 386 15.21 -17.80 -22.29
CA THR A 386 15.77 -16.49 -21.90
C THR A 386 16.68 -16.60 -20.68
N TYR A 387 16.37 -17.46 -19.71
CA TYR A 387 17.17 -17.62 -18.48
C TYR A 387 18.15 -18.80 -18.54
N GLY A 388 18.28 -19.47 -19.68
CA GLY A 388 19.12 -20.66 -19.82
C GLY A 388 18.70 -21.84 -18.93
N LEU A 389 17.44 -21.90 -18.52
CA LEU A 389 16.90 -22.91 -17.58
C LEU A 389 16.32 -24.15 -18.27
N GLY A 390 16.30 -24.21 -19.60
CA GLY A 390 15.70 -25.34 -20.34
C GLY A 390 16.35 -26.71 -20.09
N HIS A 391 17.53 -26.75 -19.48
CA HIS A 391 18.20 -27.98 -19.07
C HIS A 391 17.88 -28.39 -17.61
N VAL A 392 17.36 -27.47 -16.79
CA VAL A 392 16.91 -27.69 -15.41
C VAL A 392 15.43 -28.02 -15.39
N LEU A 393 14.63 -27.22 -16.09
CA LEU A 393 13.19 -27.36 -16.24
C LEU A 393 12.90 -27.67 -17.70
N SER A 394 12.28 -28.82 -17.94
CA SER A 394 12.02 -29.30 -19.31
C SER A 394 11.13 -28.35 -20.11
N THR A 395 11.48 -28.11 -21.38
CA THR A 395 10.70 -27.26 -22.30
C THR A 395 9.48 -27.97 -22.90
N ASP A 396 9.25 -29.24 -22.57
CA ASP A 396 8.06 -30.00 -22.97
C ASP A 396 6.78 -29.58 -22.23
N LYS A 397 6.92 -28.86 -21.10
CA LYS A 397 5.80 -28.33 -20.34
C LYS A 397 5.28 -27.05 -20.99
N VAL A 398 3.96 -26.89 -20.93
CA VAL A 398 3.26 -25.65 -21.28
C VAL A 398 3.71 -24.53 -20.35
N LYS A 399 3.71 -24.78 -19.04
CA LYS A 399 4.20 -23.85 -18.00
C LYS A 399 4.73 -24.58 -16.77
N TRP A 400 5.72 -23.96 -16.14
CA TRP A 400 6.24 -24.32 -14.82
C TRP A 400 5.74 -23.32 -13.79
N TRP A 401 4.92 -23.78 -12.84
CA TRP A 401 4.40 -22.95 -11.77
C TRP A 401 5.32 -22.97 -10.55
N GLU A 402 5.51 -21.82 -9.94
CA GLU A 402 6.23 -21.71 -8.68
C GLU A 402 5.47 -22.45 -7.56
N ASN A 403 6.12 -23.38 -6.87
CA ASN A 403 5.54 -24.11 -5.75
C ASN A 403 5.55 -23.28 -4.44
N CYS A 404 4.79 -22.18 -4.43
CA CYS A 404 4.67 -21.31 -3.26
C CYS A 404 3.21 -21.15 -2.80
N SER A 405 3.05 -20.83 -1.51
CA SER A 405 1.75 -20.55 -0.91
C SER A 405 1.31 -19.14 -1.29
N THR A 406 0.11 -18.99 -1.83
CA THR A 406 -0.56 -17.69 -1.91
C THR A 406 -1.37 -17.48 -0.63
N GLY A 407 -1.18 -16.33 0.01
CA GLY A 407 -1.86 -16.01 1.26
C GLY A 407 -3.27 -15.47 1.10
N GLU A 408 -3.89 -15.15 2.25
CA GLU A 408 -4.99 -14.17 2.27
C GLU A 408 -4.52 -12.88 1.61
N ARG A 409 -5.41 -12.24 0.85
CA ARG A 409 -5.08 -11.05 0.07
C ARG A 409 -4.78 -9.90 1.03
N LYS A 410 -3.52 -9.50 1.13
CA LYS A 410 -3.06 -8.47 2.06
C LYS A 410 -2.08 -7.54 1.38
N LEU A 411 -2.36 -6.25 1.42
CA LEU A 411 -1.47 -5.19 0.97
C LEU A 411 -0.95 -4.40 2.16
N ILE A 412 0.36 -4.37 2.34
CA ILE A 412 1.04 -3.44 3.23
C ILE A 412 0.97 -2.04 2.61
N SER A 413 0.48 -1.09 3.39
CA SER A 413 0.44 0.33 3.07
C SER A 413 1.21 1.06 4.17
N TYR A 414 2.50 1.29 3.95
CA TYR A 414 3.35 1.99 4.90
C TYR A 414 3.22 3.50 4.69
N GLN A 415 3.04 4.24 5.78
CA GLN A 415 2.99 5.70 5.74
C GLN A 415 3.74 6.29 6.93
N ASP A 416 4.57 7.30 6.66
CA ASP A 416 5.05 8.24 7.66
C ASP A 416 4.67 9.69 7.28
N ASP A 417 5.35 10.69 7.85
CA ASP A 417 5.01 12.09 7.58
C ASP A 417 5.40 12.57 6.16
N TYR A 418 6.24 11.81 5.45
CA TYR A 418 6.86 12.23 4.18
C TYR A 418 6.47 11.33 3.02
N ILE A 419 6.35 10.03 3.25
CA ILE A 419 6.13 9.05 2.18
C ILE A 419 5.04 8.03 2.51
N HIS A 420 4.30 7.64 1.48
CA HIS A 420 3.43 6.49 1.46
C HIS A 420 3.96 5.44 0.46
N ILE A 421 4.27 4.25 0.95
CA ILE A 421 4.88 3.16 0.19
C ILE A 421 3.96 1.94 0.18
N CYS A 422 3.79 1.33 -0.99
CA CYS A 422 3.16 0.02 -1.12
C CYS A 422 4.10 -0.94 -1.88
N PRO A 423 4.61 -2.01 -1.23
CA PRO A 423 5.45 -2.99 -1.91
C PRO A 423 4.61 -4.05 -2.64
N LEU A 424 5.15 -4.53 -3.77
CA LEU A 424 4.61 -5.60 -4.60
C LEU A 424 5.65 -6.71 -4.83
N ILE A 425 5.18 -7.91 -5.13
CA ILE A 425 6.03 -9.07 -5.44
C ILE A 425 5.73 -9.54 -6.86
N CYS A 426 6.73 -9.47 -7.73
CA CYS A 426 6.74 -10.10 -9.04
C CYS A 426 5.50 -9.75 -9.89
N GLU A 427 4.80 -10.80 -10.30
CA GLU A 427 3.53 -10.85 -11.01
C GLU A 427 2.42 -9.94 -10.42
N ASP A 428 2.49 -9.57 -9.13
CA ASP A 428 1.55 -8.62 -8.53
C ASP A 428 1.61 -7.23 -9.19
N LEU A 429 2.72 -6.86 -9.83
CA LEU A 429 2.83 -5.64 -10.64
C LEU A 429 2.03 -5.73 -11.95
N ALA A 430 1.94 -6.93 -12.55
CA ALA A 430 1.33 -7.13 -13.86
C ALA A 430 -0.18 -7.41 -13.80
N ARG A 431 -0.68 -7.92 -12.68
CA ARG A 431 -2.06 -8.40 -12.56
C ARG A 431 -3.01 -7.29 -12.14
N GLN A 432 -4.17 -7.24 -12.79
CA GLN A 432 -5.23 -6.30 -12.43
C GLN A 432 -5.84 -6.68 -11.08
N ASP A 433 -6.34 -7.90 -10.95
CA ASP A 433 -6.91 -8.36 -9.70
C ASP A 433 -5.86 -9.10 -8.85
N PRO A 434 -5.94 -9.05 -7.51
CA PRO A 434 -6.86 -8.23 -6.73
C PRO A 434 -6.26 -6.87 -6.31
N ILE A 435 -4.97 -6.63 -6.53
CA ILE A 435 -4.22 -5.55 -5.88
C ILE A 435 -4.25 -4.22 -6.65
N ALA A 436 -4.30 -4.23 -7.99
CA ALA A 436 -4.25 -2.99 -8.76
C ALA A 436 -5.40 -2.01 -8.44
N PRO A 437 -6.67 -2.45 -8.24
CA PRO A 437 -7.74 -1.57 -7.77
C PRO A 437 -7.44 -0.91 -6.42
N VAL A 438 -6.80 -1.63 -5.51
CA VAL A 438 -6.42 -1.10 -4.18
C VAL A 438 -5.33 -0.05 -4.33
N LEU A 439 -4.27 -0.34 -5.10
CA LEU A 439 -3.21 0.64 -5.38
C LEU A 439 -3.72 1.88 -6.08
N ARG A 440 -4.60 1.74 -7.08
CA ARG A 440 -5.23 2.88 -7.75
C ARG A 440 -6.08 3.72 -6.80
N SER A 441 -6.68 3.10 -5.80
CA SER A 441 -7.47 3.80 -4.79
C SER A 441 -6.58 4.54 -3.78
N LEU A 442 -5.48 3.93 -3.36
CA LEU A 442 -4.52 4.48 -2.39
C LEU A 442 -3.55 5.51 -2.99
N GLY A 443 -3.28 5.42 -4.30
CA GLY A 443 -2.28 6.23 -4.99
C GLY A 443 -1.05 6.56 -4.17
N PRO A 444 -0.26 5.55 -3.73
CA PRO A 444 0.93 5.77 -2.91
C PRO A 444 1.97 6.62 -3.65
N ASP A 445 2.82 7.30 -2.88
CA ASP A 445 3.92 8.10 -3.45
C ASP A 445 4.95 7.20 -4.16
N LEU A 446 5.18 6.00 -3.60
CA LEU A 446 6.11 5.02 -4.15
C LEU A 446 5.53 3.60 -4.13
N VAL A 447 5.54 2.93 -5.28
CA VAL A 447 5.36 1.49 -5.40
C VAL A 447 6.72 0.84 -5.58
N VAL A 448 7.03 -0.16 -4.76
CA VAL A 448 8.30 -0.91 -4.84
C VAL A 448 8.00 -2.34 -5.28
N ALA A 449 8.36 -2.69 -6.51
CA ALA A 449 8.16 -4.03 -7.04
C ALA A 449 9.44 -4.87 -6.89
N LEU A 450 9.39 -5.85 -5.99
CA LEU A 450 10.44 -6.86 -5.81
C LEU A 450 10.25 -7.94 -6.86
N LEU A 451 11.21 -8.11 -7.76
CA LEU A 451 11.13 -9.11 -8.84
C LEU A 451 12.25 -10.13 -8.73
N LEU A 452 12.01 -11.34 -9.19
CA LEU A 452 13.00 -12.34 -9.56
C LEU A 452 12.98 -12.47 -11.10
N ASP A 453 13.38 -11.39 -11.79
CA ASP A 453 13.30 -11.28 -13.24
C ASP A 453 14.65 -10.86 -13.86
N GLY A 454 14.75 -10.88 -15.19
CA GLY A 454 15.92 -10.38 -15.93
C GLY A 454 16.14 -8.85 -15.83
N PRO A 455 16.94 -8.27 -16.74
CA PRO A 455 17.26 -6.84 -16.77
C PRO A 455 16.05 -5.92 -16.63
N GLN A 456 16.17 -4.89 -15.81
CA GLN A 456 15.10 -3.93 -15.54
C GLN A 456 15.17 -2.78 -16.56
N ILE A 457 14.50 -2.96 -17.70
CA ILE A 457 14.50 -1.99 -18.81
C ILE A 457 13.06 -1.66 -19.30
N PRO A 458 12.84 -0.47 -19.89
CA PRO A 458 11.52 0.00 -20.30
C PRO A 458 10.73 -0.96 -21.22
N GLN A 459 11.43 -1.67 -22.10
CA GLN A 459 10.83 -2.52 -23.13
C GLN A 459 10.35 -3.87 -22.62
N ARG A 460 10.66 -4.23 -21.36
CA ARG A 460 10.18 -5.46 -20.73
C ARG A 460 8.87 -5.20 -20.00
N TRP A 461 8.19 -6.29 -19.64
CA TRP A 461 6.90 -6.25 -18.97
C TRP A 461 6.89 -5.34 -17.71
N PRO A 462 7.94 -5.29 -16.84
CA PRO A 462 7.89 -4.41 -15.67
C PRO A 462 7.77 -2.95 -16.06
N GLY A 463 8.46 -2.52 -17.12
CA GLY A 463 8.39 -1.15 -17.63
C GLY A 463 7.00 -0.78 -18.11
N THR A 464 6.30 -1.69 -18.78
CA THR A 464 4.93 -1.46 -19.25
C THR A 464 3.96 -1.26 -18.07
N TYR A 465 3.98 -2.16 -17.08
CA TYR A 465 3.02 -2.10 -15.96
C TYR A 465 3.38 -1.02 -14.94
N ALA A 466 4.68 -0.74 -14.74
CA ALA A 466 5.10 0.40 -13.94
C ALA A 466 4.51 1.70 -14.53
N LYS A 467 4.57 1.87 -15.85
CA LYS A 467 4.00 3.04 -16.52
C LYS A 467 2.48 3.18 -16.35
N MET A 468 1.74 2.07 -16.30
CA MET A 468 0.30 2.12 -16.01
C MET A 468 0.02 2.74 -14.63
N LEU A 469 0.83 2.42 -13.61
CA LEU A 469 0.68 2.98 -12.26
C LEU A 469 1.15 4.44 -12.16
N THR A 470 2.14 4.84 -12.98
CA THR A 470 2.54 6.25 -13.09
C THR A 470 1.51 7.09 -13.84
N GLU A 471 0.80 6.52 -14.80
CA GLU A 471 -0.31 7.22 -15.49
C GLU A 471 -1.56 7.26 -14.61
N GLU A 472 -1.88 6.15 -13.93
CA GLU A 472 -3.02 6.06 -13.02
C GLU A 472 -2.72 5.10 -11.84
N PRO A 473 -2.66 5.60 -10.60
CA PRO A 473 -3.19 6.89 -10.14
C PRO A 473 -2.16 8.04 -10.11
N GLY A 474 -0.93 7.81 -10.58
CA GLY A 474 0.14 8.80 -10.49
C GLY A 474 1.27 8.43 -9.53
N CYS A 475 1.45 7.17 -9.20
CA CYS A 475 2.53 6.74 -8.32
C CYS A 475 3.90 6.95 -9.00
N SER A 476 4.96 7.04 -8.21
CA SER A 476 6.30 6.67 -8.71
C SER A 476 6.51 5.17 -8.48
N VAL A 477 7.22 4.50 -9.38
CA VAL A 477 7.43 3.04 -9.33
C VAL A 477 8.89 2.71 -9.47
N LEU A 478 9.40 1.90 -8.54
CA LEU A 478 10.72 1.32 -8.57
C LEU A 478 10.58 -0.20 -8.70
N SER A 479 11.03 -0.79 -9.80
CA SER A 479 11.17 -2.24 -9.94
C SER A 479 12.62 -2.66 -9.82
N ILE A 480 12.88 -3.76 -9.10
CA ILE A 480 14.24 -4.25 -8.85
C ILE A 480 14.33 -5.76 -9.06
N SER A 481 15.47 -6.22 -9.56
CA SER A 481 15.81 -7.64 -9.70
C SER A 481 17.16 -7.96 -9.03
N PRO A 482 17.41 -9.22 -8.61
CA PRO A 482 18.74 -9.67 -8.27
C PRO A 482 19.69 -9.49 -9.45
N TYR A 483 20.88 -8.98 -9.20
CA TYR A 483 21.92 -8.83 -10.22
C TYR A 483 22.24 -10.20 -10.86
N GLY A 484 22.29 -11.26 -10.07
CA GLY A 484 22.52 -12.60 -10.61
C GLY A 484 21.46 -13.02 -11.63
N MET A 485 20.19 -12.63 -11.44
CA MET A 485 19.11 -12.94 -12.37
C MET A 485 19.19 -12.09 -13.65
N THR A 486 19.64 -10.84 -13.55
CA THR A 486 19.86 -10.01 -14.76
C THR A 486 21.00 -10.55 -15.63
N GLN A 487 22.00 -11.20 -15.03
CA GLN A 487 23.08 -11.88 -15.75
C GLN A 487 22.67 -13.20 -16.41
N ARG A 488 21.51 -13.78 -16.04
CA ARG A 488 21.03 -15.04 -16.64
C ARG A 488 20.40 -14.87 -18.03
N SER A 489 20.09 -13.64 -18.43
CA SER A 489 19.46 -13.43 -19.75
C SER A 489 20.41 -13.88 -20.86
N THR A 490 19.96 -14.69 -21.82
CA THR A 490 20.85 -15.32 -22.82
C THR A 490 21.16 -14.44 -24.03
N GLY A 491 20.43 -13.34 -24.22
CA GLY A 491 20.50 -12.57 -25.44
C GLY A 491 19.70 -13.15 -26.61
N ASP A 492 18.88 -14.18 -26.37
CA ASP A 492 18.05 -14.74 -27.43
C ASP A 492 16.89 -13.81 -27.80
N ILE A 493 16.49 -13.84 -29.07
CA ILE A 493 15.34 -13.10 -29.56
C ILE A 493 14.09 -13.68 -28.89
N ASN A 494 13.40 -12.86 -28.10
CA ASN A 494 12.10 -13.21 -27.58
C ASN A 494 11.09 -13.23 -28.76
N PRO A 495 10.50 -14.39 -29.10
CA PRO A 495 9.64 -14.51 -30.27
C PRO A 495 8.32 -13.73 -30.14
N ALA A 496 7.87 -13.43 -28.91
CA ALA A 496 6.65 -12.66 -28.68
C ALA A 496 6.85 -11.16 -28.88
N THR A 497 8.04 -10.63 -28.57
CA THR A 497 8.33 -9.19 -28.67
C THR A 497 9.23 -8.84 -29.86
N GLY A 498 9.94 -9.81 -30.43
CA GLY A 498 10.98 -9.61 -31.43
C GLY A 498 12.24 -8.93 -30.89
N LEU A 499 12.37 -8.79 -29.57
CA LEU A 499 13.49 -8.11 -28.92
C LEU A 499 14.47 -9.10 -28.31
N ASN A 500 15.75 -8.75 -28.36
CA ASN A 500 16.82 -9.43 -27.65
C ASN A 500 16.98 -8.78 -26.25
N TYR A 501 17.12 -9.61 -25.22
CA TYR A 501 17.49 -9.17 -23.88
C TYR A 501 18.83 -9.78 -23.45
N GLU A 502 19.91 -9.03 -23.64
CA GLU A 502 21.27 -9.42 -23.24
C GLU A 502 21.47 -9.38 -21.71
N PRO A 503 22.40 -10.19 -21.15
CA PRO A 503 22.86 -9.99 -19.78
C PRO A 503 23.30 -8.54 -19.58
N SER A 504 22.87 -7.91 -18.50
CA SER A 504 23.26 -6.52 -18.21
C SER A 504 23.21 -6.18 -16.74
N SER A 505 23.95 -5.14 -16.35
CA SER A 505 23.96 -4.59 -14.99
C SER A 505 22.75 -3.70 -14.66
N ASN A 506 21.72 -3.72 -15.51
CA ASN A 506 20.48 -2.98 -15.33
C ASN A 506 19.59 -3.65 -14.28
N ILE A 507 19.87 -3.38 -13.00
CA ILE A 507 19.25 -4.07 -11.86
C ILE A 507 17.93 -3.45 -11.39
N ALA A 508 17.67 -2.19 -11.76
CA ALA A 508 16.47 -1.49 -11.35
C ALA A 508 15.95 -0.53 -12.44
N LEU A 509 14.63 -0.29 -12.42
CA LEU A 509 13.95 0.63 -13.31
C LEU A 509 13.10 1.60 -12.49
N TRP A 510 13.37 2.89 -12.66
CA TRP A 510 12.57 3.97 -12.08
C TRP A 510 11.57 4.49 -13.12
N SER A 511 10.32 4.64 -12.69
CA SER A 511 9.24 5.22 -13.47
C SER A 511 8.54 6.32 -12.68
N GLU A 512 8.26 7.43 -13.36
CA GLU A 512 7.57 8.58 -12.78
C GLU A 512 6.60 9.21 -13.79
N VAL A 513 5.81 10.16 -13.32
CA VAL A 513 4.78 10.82 -14.12
C VAL A 513 5.39 11.85 -15.06
N GLY A 514 5.11 11.72 -16.35
CA GLY A 514 5.59 12.63 -17.39
C GLY A 514 7.09 12.51 -17.72
N GLY A 515 7.84 11.68 -16.98
CA GLY A 515 9.25 11.42 -17.21
C GLY A 515 9.50 10.19 -18.09
N ALA A 516 10.68 10.14 -18.71
CA ALA A 516 11.17 8.89 -19.31
C ALA A 516 11.60 7.94 -18.19
N GLN A 517 11.35 6.63 -18.38
CA GLN A 517 11.81 5.61 -17.43
C GLN A 517 13.34 5.59 -17.39
N GLN A 518 13.90 5.54 -16.18
CA GLN A 518 15.34 5.57 -15.94
C GLN A 518 15.81 4.19 -15.50
N THR A 519 16.67 3.57 -16.30
CA THR A 519 17.36 2.34 -15.94
C THR A 519 18.54 2.66 -15.02
N LEU A 520 18.69 1.90 -13.94
CA LEU A 520 19.77 2.06 -12.96
C LEU A 520 20.76 0.91 -13.12
N GLU A 521 22.00 1.26 -13.46
CA GLU A 521 23.08 0.30 -13.75
C GLU A 521 24.01 0.13 -12.54
N LEU A 522 24.26 -1.12 -12.16
CA LEU A 522 25.24 -1.45 -11.12
C LEU A 522 26.65 -1.43 -11.70
N GLU A 523 27.52 -0.58 -11.17
CA GLU A 523 28.93 -0.57 -11.54
C GLU A 523 29.61 -1.89 -11.14
N LYS A 524 30.60 -2.30 -11.94
CA LYS A 524 31.33 -3.54 -11.71
C LYS A 524 31.99 -3.56 -10.32
N GLY A 525 31.79 -4.64 -9.58
CA GLY A 525 32.40 -4.87 -8.27
C GLY A 525 31.71 -4.14 -7.11
N ARG A 526 30.59 -3.45 -7.35
CA ARG A 526 29.80 -2.77 -6.33
C ARG A 526 28.71 -3.67 -5.73
N VAL A 527 28.22 -3.30 -4.55
CA VAL A 527 27.24 -4.13 -3.80
C VAL A 527 25.80 -3.65 -3.93
N GLY A 528 25.59 -2.41 -4.37
CA GLY A 528 24.27 -1.80 -4.50
C GLY A 528 24.30 -0.43 -5.17
N ILE A 529 23.13 0.20 -5.27
CA ILE A 529 22.93 1.55 -5.83
C ILE A 529 22.23 2.42 -4.79
N LEU A 530 22.75 3.62 -4.54
CA LEU A 530 22.04 4.66 -3.82
C LEU A 530 21.33 5.57 -4.84
N LEU A 531 20.00 5.53 -4.83
CA LEU A 531 19.12 6.36 -5.65
C LEU A 531 18.65 7.56 -4.82
N THR A 532 18.94 8.77 -5.29
CA THR A 532 18.42 10.01 -4.69
C THR A 532 17.21 10.48 -5.47
N LEU A 533 16.11 10.70 -4.77
CA LEU A 533 14.87 11.26 -5.29
C LEU A 533 14.66 12.66 -4.73
N LYS A 534 13.80 13.44 -5.38
CA LYS A 534 13.38 14.77 -4.92
C LYS A 534 11.87 14.87 -4.86
N PHE A 535 11.39 15.52 -3.80
CA PHE A 535 9.99 15.89 -3.71
C PHE A 535 9.73 17.16 -4.54
N SER A 536 8.65 17.14 -5.30
CA SER A 536 8.11 18.34 -5.97
C SER A 536 6.59 18.38 -5.84
N GLU A 537 6.03 19.58 -5.70
CA GLU A 537 4.58 19.76 -5.69
C GLU A 537 4.01 19.72 -7.11
N GLN A 538 2.97 18.93 -7.30
CA GLN A 538 2.18 18.94 -8.52
C GLN A 538 0.71 19.14 -8.18
N LYS A 539 0.06 20.01 -8.96
CA LYS A 539 -1.38 20.19 -8.88
C LYS A 539 -2.08 18.95 -9.45
N GLN A 540 -3.01 18.41 -8.68
CA GLN A 540 -3.92 17.33 -9.07
C GLN A 540 -5.35 17.82 -8.95
N TRP A 541 -6.25 17.21 -9.71
CA TRP A 541 -7.67 17.55 -9.67
C TRP A 541 -8.51 16.34 -9.31
N SER A 542 -9.50 16.54 -8.46
CA SER A 542 -10.60 15.59 -8.33
C SER A 542 -11.43 15.57 -9.62
N ALA A 543 -12.19 14.51 -9.85
CA ALA A 543 -13.06 14.39 -11.03
C ALA A 543 -14.13 15.50 -11.09
N ASP A 544 -14.45 16.11 -9.94
CA ASP A 544 -15.37 17.24 -9.80
C ASP A 544 -14.66 18.61 -9.93
N GLY A 545 -13.36 18.63 -10.28
CA GLY A 545 -12.59 19.81 -10.68
C GLY A 545 -11.90 20.59 -9.55
N ARG A 546 -12.00 20.12 -8.29
CA ARG A 546 -11.27 20.73 -7.16
C ARG A 546 -9.78 20.42 -7.31
N GLY A 547 -8.94 21.44 -7.14
CA GLY A 547 -7.49 21.31 -7.30
C GLY A 547 -6.78 21.31 -5.96
N GLU A 548 -5.80 20.43 -5.80
CA GLU A 548 -4.90 20.38 -4.64
C GLU A 548 -3.46 20.14 -5.08
N ASN A 549 -2.49 20.74 -4.39
CA ASN A 549 -1.09 20.40 -4.58
C ASN A 549 -0.76 19.13 -3.80
N LYS A 550 -0.29 18.09 -4.48
CA LYS A 550 0.27 16.89 -3.85
C LYS A 550 1.77 16.83 -4.10
N ARG A 551 2.53 16.38 -3.11
CA ARG A 551 3.98 16.12 -3.28
C ARG A 551 4.15 14.83 -4.08
N ARG A 552 5.15 14.77 -4.94
CA ARG A 552 5.52 13.58 -5.72
C ARG A 552 7.02 13.41 -5.74
N LEU A 553 7.46 12.17 -5.93
CA LEU A 553 8.88 11.81 -6.04
C LEU A 553 9.32 11.84 -7.50
N PHE A 554 10.44 12.52 -7.75
CA PHE A 554 11.12 12.56 -9.05
C PHE A 554 12.55 12.06 -8.91
N TYR A 555 13.03 11.40 -9.95
CA TYR A 555 14.42 11.02 -10.08
C TYR A 555 15.31 12.26 -10.01
N PHE A 556 16.39 12.18 -9.22
CA PHE A 556 17.42 13.21 -9.21
C PHE A 556 18.76 12.69 -9.70
N ASN A 557 19.34 11.68 -9.04
CA ASN A 557 20.55 11.00 -9.47
C ASN A 557 20.67 9.62 -8.80
N HIS A 558 21.65 8.82 -9.22
CA HIS A 558 22.05 7.61 -8.52
C HIS A 558 23.55 7.38 -8.65
N HIS A 559 24.13 6.57 -7.77
CA HIS A 559 25.50 6.06 -7.89
C HIS A 559 25.61 4.69 -7.21
N SER A 560 26.60 3.90 -7.60
CA SER A 560 26.85 2.60 -6.98
C SER A 560 27.63 2.73 -5.67
N VAL A 561 27.37 1.85 -4.71
CA VAL A 561 27.96 1.90 -3.35
C VAL A 561 28.63 0.59 -2.95
N GLY A 562 29.54 0.69 -1.98
CA GLY A 562 30.31 -0.39 -1.38
C GLY A 562 31.21 -1.15 -2.37
N ASP A 563 31.87 -2.20 -1.90
CA ASP A 563 32.77 -3.02 -2.69
C ASP A 563 32.57 -4.52 -2.36
N THR A 564 32.46 -5.33 -3.40
CA THR A 564 32.21 -6.79 -3.27
C THR A 564 33.37 -7.53 -2.62
N VAL A 565 34.61 -7.07 -2.81
CA VAL A 565 35.79 -7.65 -2.17
C VAL A 565 35.76 -7.35 -0.68
N GLU A 566 35.47 -6.11 -0.29
CA GLU A 566 35.31 -5.73 1.12
C GLU A 566 34.17 -6.49 1.80
N LEU A 567 33.00 -6.59 1.14
CA LEU A 567 31.86 -7.36 1.63
C LEU A 567 32.23 -8.83 1.89
N SER A 568 33.01 -9.44 0.99
CA SER A 568 33.46 -10.83 1.12
C SER A 568 34.44 -11.07 2.27
N ASN A 569 35.14 -10.03 2.70
CA ASN A 569 36.11 -10.06 3.80
C ASN A 569 35.46 -9.84 5.17
N LEU A 570 34.15 -9.53 5.22
CA LEU A 570 33.43 -9.47 6.50
C LEU A 570 33.50 -10.85 7.17
N GLU A 571 33.84 -10.88 8.46
CA GLU A 571 33.75 -12.09 9.28
C GLU A 571 32.27 -12.47 9.44
N LEU A 572 31.73 -13.21 8.48
CA LEU A 572 30.36 -13.72 8.56
C LEU A 572 30.31 -14.88 9.55
N PRO A 573 29.26 -14.96 10.41
CA PRO A 573 29.03 -16.13 11.23
C PRO A 573 28.95 -17.37 10.34
N LYS A 574 29.78 -18.39 10.59
CA LYS A 574 29.73 -19.65 9.85
C LYS A 574 28.33 -20.25 9.96
N VAL A 575 27.60 -20.31 8.84
CA VAL A 575 26.35 -21.05 8.74
C VAL A 575 26.64 -22.51 9.11
N GLN A 576 26.09 -23.00 10.22
CA GLN A 576 26.17 -24.41 10.56
C GLN A 576 25.29 -25.18 9.57
N GLY A 577 25.90 -25.64 8.49
CA GLY A 577 25.31 -26.67 7.64
C GLY A 577 25.01 -27.88 8.52
N LYS A 578 23.73 -28.12 8.83
CA LYS A 578 23.30 -29.42 9.34
C LYS A 578 23.61 -30.44 8.26
N LYS A 579 24.72 -31.16 8.42
CA LYS A 579 24.87 -32.47 7.81
C LYS A 579 23.68 -33.31 8.27
N LEU A 580 22.75 -33.58 7.36
CA LEU A 580 21.89 -34.74 7.44
C LEU A 580 22.82 -35.96 7.42
N THR A 581 23.21 -36.42 8.60
CA THR A 581 23.78 -37.75 8.77
C THR A 581 22.65 -38.74 8.70
N GLU A 582 22.67 -39.58 7.66
CA GLU A 582 22.01 -40.87 7.63
C GLU A 582 22.35 -41.65 8.91
N SER A 583 21.34 -41.97 9.74
CA SER A 583 21.21 -43.25 10.45
C SER A 583 20.08 -43.23 11.50
N ALA A 584 19.29 -44.31 11.45
CA ALA A 584 18.23 -44.81 12.36
C ALA A 584 16.82 -44.23 12.20
#